data_AF-A0A3C1ZYP7-F1
#
_entry.id   AF-A0A3C1ZYP7-F1
#
_cell.length_a   1.000
_cell.length_b   1.000
_cell.length_c   1.000
_cell.angle_alpha   90.00
_cell.angle_beta   90.00
_cell.angle_gamma   90.00
#
_symmetry.space_group_name_H-M   'P 1'
#
loop_
_entity.id
_entity.type
_entity.pdbx_description
1 polymer ?
#
loop_
_entity_poly.entity_id
_entity_poly.type
_entity_poly.pdbx_seq_one_letter_code
_entity_poly.pdbx_strand_id
1 'polypeptide(L)' 'MASLADLREEYVRHQLNIADAATDPMAQFNHWLQEAMNAEVPEPNAFTLSTVDQSGQPFSRV' A
#
# COMPACT_ATOMS: atom_id res chain seq x y z
N MET A 1 10.10 -30.73 -11.52
CA MET A 1 10.47 -29.98 -10.30
C MET A 1 9.95 -28.57 -10.50
N ALA A 2 9.09 -28.07 -9.62
CA ALA A 2 8.59 -26.71 -9.72
C ALA A 2 9.74 -25.71 -9.51
N SER A 3 9.83 -24.72 -10.39
CA SER A 3 10.81 -23.65 -10.34
C SER A 3 10.37 -22.57 -9.34
N LEU A 4 11.31 -21.77 -8.84
CA LEU A 4 11.00 -20.64 -7.94
C LEU A 4 10.02 -19.63 -8.57
N ALA A 5 9.96 -19.58 -9.90
CA ALA A 5 9.03 -18.74 -10.64
C ALA A 5 7.58 -19.23 -10.53
N ASP A 6 7.37 -20.53 -10.32
CA ASP A 6 6.03 -21.13 -10.19
C ASP A 6 5.37 -20.84 -8.83
N LEU A 7 6.13 -20.31 -7.87
CA LEU A 7 5.64 -19.82 -6.58
C LEU A 7 5.17 -18.36 -6.63
N ARG A 8 5.34 -17.69 -7.78
CA ARG A 8 5.02 -16.27 -7.94
C ARG A 8 3.53 -16.12 -8.21
N GLU A 9 2.79 -15.82 -7.15
CA GLU A 9 1.41 -15.35 -7.27
C GLU A 9 1.41 -13.99 -7.97
N GLU A 10 0.76 -13.90 -9.12
CA GLU A 10 0.53 -12.65 -9.82
C GLU A 10 -0.64 -11.92 -9.15
N TYR A 11 -0.32 -11.02 -8.20
CA TYR A 11 -1.30 -10.18 -7.51
C TYR A 11 -1.83 -9.03 -8.40
N VAL A 12 -2.33 -9.33 -9.61
CA VAL A 12 -2.83 -8.33 -10.56
C VAL A 12 -4.35 -8.16 -10.38
N ARG A 13 -4.77 -7.47 -9.31
CA ARG A 13 -6.18 -7.09 -9.14
C ARG A 13 -6.49 -5.71 -9.75
N HIS A 14 -5.50 -4.83 -9.82
CA HIS A 14 -5.60 -3.52 -10.46
C HIS A 14 -4.21 -3.00 -10.87
N GLN A 15 -4.16 -2.17 -11.91
CA GLN A 15 -2.93 -1.53 -12.38
C GLN A 15 -3.05 -0.02 -12.20
N LEU A 16 -1.98 0.61 -11.70
CA LEU A 16 -1.86 2.07 -11.64
C LEU A 16 -1.07 2.54 -12.87
N ASN A 17 -1.70 3.35 -13.72
CA ASN A 17 -0.98 4.06 -14.79
C ASN A 17 -0.70 5.50 -14.36
N ILE A 18 0.47 6.03 -14.74
CA ILE A 18 0.86 7.42 -14.44
C ILE A 18 -0.13 8.43 -15.05
N ALA A 19 -0.69 8.11 -16.23
CA ALA A 19 -1.66 8.97 -16.90
C ALA A 19 -2.98 9.12 -16.12
N ASP A 20 -3.30 8.14 -15.26
CA ASP A 20 -4.54 8.10 -14.48
C ASP A 20 -4.34 8.63 -13.05
N ALA A 21 -3.09 8.89 -12.64
CA ALA A 21 -2.75 9.41 -11.32
C ALA A 21 -3.06 10.91 -11.22
N ALA A 22 -3.69 11.32 -10.12
CA ALA A 22 -3.90 12.72 -9.80
C ALA A 22 -2.56 13.43 -9.62
N THR A 23 -2.49 14.68 -10.07
CA THR A 23 -1.29 15.52 -9.97
C THR A 23 -1.00 15.95 -8.52
N ASP A 24 -2.05 16.11 -7.71
CA ASP A 24 -1.93 16.35 -6.28
C ASP A 24 -1.87 14.99 -5.54
N PRO A 25 -0.76 14.68 -4.83
CA PRO A 25 -0.63 13.42 -4.10
C PRO A 25 -1.68 13.27 -2.98
N MET A 26 -2.14 14.36 -2.37
CA MET A 26 -3.18 14.27 -1.34
C MET A 26 -4.54 13.93 -1.96
N ALA A 27 -4.82 14.45 -3.17
CA ALA A 27 -6.01 14.06 -3.92
C ALA A 27 -5.97 12.56 -4.30
N GLN A 28 -4.81 12.05 -4.74
CA GLN A 28 -4.63 10.64 -5.05
C GLN A 28 -4.82 9.74 -3.81
N PHE A 29 -4.23 10.12 -2.68
CA PHE A 29 -4.39 9.39 -1.42
C PHE A 29 -5.85 9.33 -0.98
N ASN A 30 -6.56 10.47 -1.01
CA ASN A 30 -7.97 10.53 -0.65
C ASN A 30 -8.82 9.63 -1.55
N HIS A 31 -8.54 9.60 -2.86
CA HIS A 31 -9.22 8.72 -3.80
C HIS A 31 -9.07 7.24 -3.41
N TRP A 32 -7.84 6.77 -3.16
CA TRP A 32 -7.60 5.39 -2.74
C TRP A 32 -8.22 5.05 -1.39
N LEU A 33 -8.18 5.97 -0.41
CA LEU A 33 -8.82 5.74 0.87
C LEU A 33 -10.33 5.58 0.72
N GLN A 34 -10.97 6.40 -0.12
CA GLN A 34 -12.40 6.26 -0.43
C GLN A 34 -12.72 4.94 -1.13
N GLU A 35 -11.88 4.50 -2.08
CA GLU A 35 -12.04 3.18 -2.71
C GLU A 35 -11.96 2.04 -1.69
N ALA A 36 -10.98 2.08 -0.78
CA ALA A 36 -10.83 1.08 0.28
C ALA A 36 -12.02 1.05 1.24
N MET A 37 -12.56 2.23 1.61
CA MET A 37 -13.77 2.34 2.41
C MET A 37 -15.00 1.77 1.69
N ASN A 38 -15.18 2.11 0.41
CA ASN A 38 -16.30 1.63 -0.41
C ASN A 38 -16.23 0.12 -0.70
N ALA A 39 -15.02 -0.43 -0.75
CA ALA A 39 -14.78 -1.86 -0.87
C ALA A 39 -14.86 -2.62 0.46
N GLU A 40 -15.20 -1.92 1.56
CA GLU A 40 -15.32 -2.47 2.91
C GLU A 40 -14.05 -3.21 3.37
N VAL A 41 -12.88 -2.68 2.98
CA VAL A 41 -11.59 -3.21 3.45
C VAL A 41 -11.53 -3.07 4.97
N PRO A 42 -11.14 -4.12 5.73
CA PRO A 42 -10.98 -4.02 7.17
C PRO A 42 -9.93 -2.97 7.54
N GLU A 43 -10.24 -2.11 8.50
CA GLU A 43 -9.34 -1.07 9.04
C GLU A 43 -8.62 -0.27 7.93
N PRO A 44 -9.36 0.38 7.00
CA PRO A 44 -8.76 1.00 5.80
C PRO A 44 -7.86 2.20 6.12
N ASN A 45 -7.92 2.68 7.36
CA ASN A 45 -7.11 3.73 7.92
C ASN A 45 -5.92 3.24 8.76
N ALA A 46 -5.75 1.92 8.94
CA ALA A 46 -4.59 1.38 9.65
C ALA A 46 -3.31 1.58 8.82
N PHE A 47 -2.24 2.04 9.46
CA PHE A 47 -0.94 2.22 8.82
C PHE A 47 0.18 1.86 9.79
N THR A 48 1.32 1.39 9.28
CA THR A 48 2.50 1.16 10.12
C THR A 48 3.35 2.42 10.20
N LEU A 49 3.50 2.97 11.41
CA LEU A 49 4.36 4.11 11.69
C LEU A 49 5.74 3.64 12.15
N SER A 50 6.77 3.96 11.37
CA SER A 50 8.17 3.70 11.73
C SER A 50 8.86 4.96 12.28
N THR A 51 9.59 4.80 13.38
CA THR A 51 10.45 5.84 13.98
C THR A 51 11.83 5.27 14.27
N VAL A 52 12.84 6.13 14.35
CA VAL A 52 14.23 5.74 14.61
C VAL A 52 14.72 6.47 15.85
N ASP A 53 15.42 5.78 16.75
CA ASP A 53 16.03 6.40 17.92
C ASP A 53 17.41 7.02 17.62
N GLN A 54 18.06 7.60 18.63
CA GLN A 54 19.37 8.23 18.47
C GLN A 54 20.49 7.25 18.11
N SER A 55 20.30 5.95 18.37
CA SER A 55 21.25 4.89 17.99
C SER A 55 21.06 4.40 16.54
N GLY A 56 20.04 4.91 15.85
CA GLY A 56 19.68 4.46 14.50
C GLY A 56 18.79 3.20 14.51
N GLN A 57 18.30 2.75 15.67
CA GLN A 57 17.44 1.57 15.75
C GLN A 57 16.01 1.91 15.29
N PRO A 58 15.47 1.23 14.26
CA PRO A 58 14.08 1.40 13.84
C PRO A 58 13.10 0.69 14.79
N PHE A 59 11.94 1.32 14.97
CA PHE A 59 10.77 0.82 15.69
C PHE A 59 9.51 1.06 14.85
N SER A 60 8.61 0.09 14.81
CA SER A 60 7.35 0.20 14.04
C SER A 60 6.16 -0.20 14.91
N ARG A 61 5.02 0.48 14.72
CA ARG A 61 3.72 0.11 15.31
C ARG A 61 2.58 0.40 14.32
N VAL A 62 1.46 -0.29 14.50
CA VAL A 62 0.17 0.02 13.86
C VAL A 62 -0.60 0.99 14.75
#